data_AF-A0A7C5VBN9-F1
#
_entry.id   AF-A0A7C5VBN9-F1
#
_cell.length_a   1.000
_cell.length_b   1.000
_cell.length_c   1.000
_cell.angle_alpha   90.00
_cell.angle_beta   90.00
_cell.angle_gamma   90.00
#
_symmetry.space_group_name_H-M   'P 1'
#
loop_
_entity.id
_entity.type
_entity.pdbx_description
1 polymer ?
#
loop_
_entity_poly.entity_id
_entity_poly.type
_entity_poly.pdbx_seq_one_letter_code
_entity_poly.pdbx_strand_id
1 'polypeptide(L)'
;MPMKVVPEFVDVIVSRVAHLFFLNAWHITVRSEDDPPRPSGHEDCDGLTAMNTDYFEARMYFDSGLEPTAEGFEVVIHEVLHLVFAPMRDAVHHIASFITLEEDRERLVAQYERVEEQLVTILARGLVQNVDIAAWLKDDTA
;
A
#
# COMPACT_ATOMS: atom_id res chain seq x y z
N MET A 1 -16.91 18.02 12.54
CA MET A 1 -15.53 18.04 13.03
C MET A 1 -14.64 18.42 11.85
N PRO A 2 -13.59 19.25 12.01
CA PRO A 2 -12.67 19.50 10.89
C PRO A 2 -12.05 18.18 10.44
N MET A 3 -12.02 17.92 9.14
CA MET A 3 -11.24 16.80 8.58
C MET A 3 -9.78 16.99 8.98
N LYS A 4 -9.16 15.96 9.56
CA LYS A 4 -7.72 15.98 9.74
C LYS A 4 -7.06 15.74 8.38
N VAL A 5 -6.11 16.59 8.05
CA VAL A 5 -5.41 16.56 6.77
C VAL A 5 -4.23 15.60 6.92
N VAL A 6 -4.03 14.73 5.92
CA VAL A 6 -2.85 13.86 5.85
C VAL A 6 -1.60 14.75 5.74
N PRO A 7 -0.52 14.48 6.49
CA PRO A 7 0.70 15.28 6.39
C PRO A 7 1.26 15.31 4.95
N GLU A 8 1.65 16.49 4.45
CA GLU A 8 2.09 16.69 3.06
C GLU A 8 3.24 15.76 2.63
N PHE A 9 4.12 15.37 3.56
CA PHE A 9 5.23 14.47 3.23
C PHE A 9 4.74 13.09 2.80
N VAL A 10 3.57 12.64 3.26
CA VAL A 10 2.98 11.34 2.89
C VAL A 10 2.73 11.30 1.39
N ASP A 11 2.10 12.34 0.84
CA ASP A 11 1.81 12.43 -0.60
C ASP A 11 3.08 12.42 -1.45
N VAL A 12 4.14 13.09 -0.99
CA VAL A 12 5.45 13.08 -1.66
C VAL A 12 6.03 11.67 -1.67
N ILE A 13 6.08 10.99 -0.52
CA ILE A 13 6.64 9.63 -0.44
C ILE A 13 5.80 8.66 -1.27
N VAL A 14 4.47 8.72 -1.18
CA VAL A 14 3.54 7.91 -1.98
C VAL A 14 3.82 8.08 -3.47
N SER A 15 3.90 9.33 -3.95
CA SER A 15 4.18 9.61 -5.36
C SER A 15 5.53 9.07 -5.81
N ARG A 16 6.61 9.27 -5.02
CA ARG A 16 7.96 8.82 -5.39
C ARG A 16 8.07 7.29 -5.41
N VAL A 17 7.50 6.59 -4.43
CA VAL A 17 7.49 5.13 -4.40
C VAL A 17 6.62 4.57 -5.53
N ALA A 18 5.43 5.12 -5.74
CA ALA A 18 4.56 4.73 -6.85
C ALA A 18 5.28 4.87 -8.20
N HIS A 19 6.05 5.95 -8.38
CA HIS A 19 6.85 6.15 -9.58
C HIS A 19 7.96 5.08 -9.74
N LEU A 20 8.70 4.79 -8.67
CA LEU A 20 9.77 3.76 -8.68
C LEU A 20 9.25 2.38 -9.10
N PHE A 21 8.03 2.03 -8.70
CA PHE A 21 7.40 0.74 -9.00
C PHE A 21 6.44 0.78 -10.19
N PHE A 22 6.50 1.85 -11.00
CA PHE A 22 5.68 2.02 -12.21
C PHE A 22 4.16 1.95 -11.97
N LEU A 23 3.70 2.32 -10.77
CA LEU A 23 2.29 2.41 -10.41
C LEU A 23 1.62 3.69 -10.95
N ASN A 24 2.25 4.41 -11.89
CA ASN A 24 1.77 5.71 -12.38
C ASN A 24 0.39 5.65 -13.08
N ALA A 25 -0.05 4.45 -13.49
CA ALA A 25 -1.40 4.24 -14.05
C ALA A 25 -2.49 4.11 -12.97
N TRP A 26 -2.10 3.96 -11.70
CA TRP A 26 -3.01 3.79 -10.58
C TRP A 26 -3.43 5.14 -10.02
N HIS A 27 -4.73 5.31 -9.75
CA HIS A 27 -5.25 6.42 -8.95
C HIS A 27 -5.14 6.08 -7.47
N ILE A 28 -4.07 6.54 -6.82
CA ILE A 28 -3.85 6.33 -5.39
C ILE A 28 -4.50 7.50 -4.62
N THR A 29 -5.50 7.19 -3.79
CA THR A 29 -6.14 8.16 -2.90
C THR A 29 -5.61 7.98 -1.48
N VAL A 30 -5.02 9.02 -0.91
CA VAL A 30 -4.54 9.01 0.48
C VAL A 30 -5.55 9.72 1.38
N ARG A 31 -5.86 9.14 2.55
CA ARG A 31 -6.84 9.65 3.52
C ARG A 31 -6.33 9.52 4.96
N SER A 32 -6.96 10.27 5.87
CA SER A 32 -6.71 10.09 7.30
C SER A 32 -7.57 8.96 7.86
N GLU A 33 -7.05 8.13 8.76
CA GLU A 33 -7.86 7.11 9.47
C GLU A 33 -9.03 7.71 10.27
N ASP A 34 -8.93 8.99 10.65
CA ASP A 34 -9.98 9.73 11.35
C ASP A 34 -11.12 10.18 10.42
N ASP A 35 -10.99 9.98 9.10
CA ASP A 35 -12.08 10.23 8.16
C ASP A 35 -13.22 9.22 8.37
N PRO A 36 -14.50 9.63 8.19
CA PRO A 36 -15.63 8.74 8.42
C PRO A 36 -15.49 7.46 7.58
N PRO A 37 -15.66 6.27 8.20
CA PRO A 37 -15.50 5.00 7.49
C PRO A 37 -16.49 4.94 6.32
N ARG A 38 -16.06 4.37 5.19
CA ARG A 38 -17.00 4.01 4.13
C ARG A 38 -18.01 2.98 4.65
N PRO A 39 -19.18 2.86 4.01
CA PRO A 39 -20.02 1.68 4.18
C PRO A 39 -19.18 0.42 4.01
N SER A 40 -19.23 -0.47 5.00
CA SER A 40 -18.44 -1.72 5.05
C SER A 40 -18.62 -2.55 3.77
N GLY A 41 -17.53 -2.96 3.12
CA GLY A 41 -17.55 -3.88 1.98
C GLY A 41 -16.76 -3.48 0.73
N HIS A 42 -15.90 -2.46 0.79
CA HIS A 42 -14.96 -2.14 -0.29
C HIS A 42 -13.54 -2.57 0.10
N GLU A 43 -12.87 -3.30 -0.78
CA GLU A 43 -11.46 -3.70 -0.61
C GLU A 43 -10.54 -2.47 -0.74
N ASP A 44 -9.36 -2.50 -0.11
CA ASP A 44 -8.40 -1.38 -0.09
C ASP A 44 -7.79 -1.11 -1.48
N CYS A 45 -7.91 -2.08 -2.39
CA CYS A 45 -7.59 -2.00 -3.81
C CYS A 45 -8.76 -2.63 -4.60
N ASP A 46 -9.25 -1.95 -5.65
CA ASP A 46 -10.25 -2.53 -6.56
C ASP A 46 -9.57 -2.87 -7.90
N GLY A 47 -9.44 -4.16 -8.21
CA GLY A 47 -8.89 -4.64 -9.48
C GLY A 47 -9.34 -6.08 -9.80
N LEU A 48 -10.18 -6.24 -10.82
CA LEU A 48 -10.63 -7.56 -11.29
C LEU A 48 -9.49 -8.30 -12.00
N THR A 49 -9.22 -9.53 -11.53
CA THR A 49 -8.27 -10.54 -12.03
C THR A 49 -8.47 -10.94 -13.51
N ALA A 50 -8.20 -10.02 -14.44
CA ALA A 50 -8.02 -10.35 -15.85
C ALA A 50 -6.70 -9.77 -16.36
N MET A 51 -6.03 -10.48 -17.27
CA MET A 51 -4.72 -10.11 -17.85
C MET A 51 -4.68 -8.73 -18.54
N ASN A 52 -5.82 -8.02 -18.62
CA ASN A 52 -6.00 -6.74 -19.28
C ASN A 52 -6.79 -5.72 -18.43
N THR A 53 -6.99 -5.96 -17.12
CA THR A 53 -7.59 -4.94 -16.25
C THR A 53 -6.47 -4.14 -15.60
N ASP A 54 -6.34 -2.87 -15.97
CA ASP A 54 -5.44 -2.00 -15.21
C ASP A 54 -6.06 -1.79 -13.83
N TYR A 55 -5.26 -1.97 -12.77
CA TYR A 55 -5.65 -1.54 -11.44
C TYR A 55 -5.71 -0.02 -11.45
N PHE A 56 -6.91 0.53 -11.28
CA PHE A 56 -7.11 1.96 -11.44
C PHE A 56 -7.30 2.69 -10.13
N GLU A 57 -7.68 2.04 -9.02
CA GLU A 57 -7.90 2.72 -7.74
C GLU A 57 -7.27 1.95 -6.57
N ALA A 58 -6.38 2.62 -5.84
CA ALA A 58 -5.88 2.19 -4.55
C ALA A 58 -6.19 3.25 -3.50
N ARG A 59 -6.48 2.83 -2.28
CA ARG A 59 -6.76 3.75 -1.17
C ARG A 59 -5.87 3.42 0.01
N MET A 60 -5.30 4.45 0.59
CA MET A 60 -4.39 4.33 1.71
C MET A 60 -4.89 5.22 2.85
N TYR A 61 -4.87 4.68 4.07
CA TYR A 61 -5.24 5.41 5.26
C TYR A 61 -4.01 5.53 6.14
N PHE A 62 -3.74 6.75 6.59
CA PHE A 62 -2.64 7.02 7.51
C PHE A 62 -3.14 7.77 8.73
N ASP A 63 -2.49 7.54 9.86
CA ASP A 63 -2.70 8.37 11.04
C ASP A 63 -2.27 9.82 10.73
N SER A 64 -3.14 10.76 11.10
CA SER A 64 -2.85 12.20 11.11
C SER A 64 -1.63 12.61 11.94
N GLY A 65 -1.23 11.78 12.91
CA GLY A 65 -0.08 11.98 13.79
C GLY A 65 1.24 11.47 13.25
N LEU A 66 1.30 11.02 11.99
CA LEU A 66 2.54 10.55 11.39
C LEU A 66 3.54 11.71 11.22
N GLU A 67 4.78 11.51 11.67
CA GLU A 67 5.83 12.53 11.64
C GLU A 67 6.88 12.22 10.55
N PRO A 68 7.53 13.24 9.94
CA PRO A 68 8.55 13.06 8.89
C PRO A 68 9.89 12.57 9.48
N THR A 69 9.86 11.38 10.04
CA THR A 69 10.98 10.66 10.67
C THR A 69 11.26 9.38 9.89
N ALA A 70 12.40 8.73 10.17
CA ALA A 70 12.72 7.44 9.54
C ALA A 70 11.62 6.38 9.74
N GLU A 71 11.01 6.35 10.93
CA GLU A 71 9.88 5.46 11.24
C GLU A 71 8.62 5.85 10.46
N GLY A 72 8.28 7.13 10.41
CA GLY A 72 7.14 7.61 9.61
C GLY A 72 7.31 7.31 8.12
N PHE A 73 8.51 7.48 7.56
CA PHE A 73 8.80 7.12 6.17
C PHE A 73 8.72 5.61 5.94
N GLU A 74 9.23 4.79 6.88
CA GLU A 74 9.11 3.33 6.81
C GLU A 74 7.64 2.93 6.71
N VAL A 75 6.76 3.49 7.56
CA VAL A 75 5.31 3.25 7.51
C VAL A 75 4.72 3.63 6.15
N VAL A 76 4.98 4.85 5.65
CA VAL A 76 4.41 5.25 4.34
C VAL A 76 4.89 4.33 3.23
N ILE A 77 6.19 4.04 3.16
CA ILE A 77 6.76 3.18 2.12
C ILE A 77 6.20 1.75 2.23
N HIS A 78 6.06 1.24 3.45
CA HIS A 78 5.49 -0.07 3.74
C HIS A 78 4.09 -0.19 3.14
N GLU A 79 3.20 0.76 3.42
CA GLU A 79 1.84 0.72 2.90
C GLU A 79 1.80 0.84 1.37
N VAL A 80 2.66 1.67 0.75
CA VAL A 80 2.70 1.78 -0.71
C VAL A 80 3.17 0.46 -1.34
N LEU A 81 4.10 -0.25 -0.69
CA LEU A 81 4.58 -1.53 -1.17
C LEU A 81 3.48 -2.61 -1.17
N HIS A 82 2.50 -2.57 -0.27
CA HIS A 82 1.34 -3.46 -0.39
C HIS A 82 0.59 -3.30 -1.72
N LEU A 83 0.55 -2.10 -2.30
CA LEU A 83 -0.03 -1.88 -3.62
C LEU A 83 0.77 -2.59 -4.72
N VAL A 84 2.10 -2.63 -4.60
CA VAL A 84 2.98 -3.36 -5.52
C VAL A 84 2.70 -4.86 -5.49
N PHE A 85 2.34 -5.40 -4.31
CA PHE A 85 2.03 -6.82 -4.13
C PHE A 85 0.56 -7.19 -4.33
N ALA A 86 -0.36 -6.23 -4.44
CA ALA A 86 -1.79 -6.48 -4.60
C ALA A 86 -2.14 -7.46 -5.73
N PRO A 87 -1.54 -7.39 -6.94
CA PRO A 87 -1.82 -8.39 -7.99
C PRO A 87 -1.42 -9.82 -7.61
N MET A 88 -0.36 -9.98 -6.81
CA MET A 88 0.07 -11.29 -6.32
C MET A 88 -0.88 -11.80 -5.23
N ARG A 89 -1.33 -10.91 -4.34
CA ARG A 89 -2.35 -11.22 -3.33
C ARG A 89 -3.61 -11.76 -4.01
N ASP A 90 -4.13 -11.05 -5.02
CA ASP A 90 -5.31 -11.49 -5.76
C ASP A 90 -5.11 -12.83 -6.47
N ALA A 91 -3.94 -13.06 -7.06
CA ALA A 91 -3.60 -14.35 -7.65
C ALA A 91 -3.61 -15.47 -6.60
N VAL A 92 -3.10 -15.24 -5.39
CA VAL A 92 -3.13 -16.21 -4.29
C VAL A 92 -4.55 -16.47 -3.82
N HIS A 93 -5.37 -15.43 -3.62
CA HIS A 93 -6.79 -15.61 -3.28
C HIS A 93 -7.54 -16.37 -4.37
N HIS A 94 -7.23 -16.11 -5.65
CA HIS A 94 -7.81 -16.85 -6.76
C HIS A 94 -7.38 -18.34 -6.74
N ILE A 95 -6.11 -18.64 -6.51
CA ILE A 95 -5.63 -20.03 -6.34
C ILE A 95 -6.33 -20.71 -5.16
N ALA A 96 -6.43 -20.00 -4.04
CA ALA A 96 -7.05 -20.49 -2.81
C ALA A 96 -8.54 -20.81 -3.02
N SER A 97 -9.21 -20.14 -3.97
CA SER A 97 -10.61 -20.42 -4.33
C SER A 97 -10.83 -21.80 -4.97
N PHE A 98 -9.78 -22.43 -5.51
CA PHE A 98 -9.85 -23.80 -6.05
C PHE A 98 -9.60 -24.88 -4.99
N ILE A 99 -9.27 -24.51 -3.76
CA ILE A 99 -9.00 -25.45 -2.66
C ILE A 99 -10.32 -25.80 -1.97
N THR A 100 -10.67 -27.09 -1.98
CA THR A 100 -11.93 -27.59 -1.40
C THR A 100 -11.92 -27.62 0.13
N LEU A 101 -10.75 -27.84 0.74
CA LEU A 101 -10.61 -27.90 2.19
C LEU A 101 -10.38 -26.50 2.76
N GLU A 102 -11.32 -26.04 3.58
CA GLU A 102 -11.29 -24.72 4.23
C GLU A 102 -9.96 -24.47 4.97
N GLU A 103 -9.52 -25.46 5.74
CA GLU A 103 -8.30 -25.35 6.55
C GLU A 103 -7.05 -25.13 5.67
N ASP A 104 -6.97 -25.79 4.52
CA ASP A 104 -5.83 -25.62 3.61
C ASP A 104 -5.89 -24.26 2.89
N ARG A 105 -7.11 -23.76 2.60
CA ARG A 105 -7.33 -22.42 2.05
C ARG A 105 -6.87 -21.33 3.03
N GLU A 106 -7.36 -21.39 4.27
CA GLU A 106 -6.96 -20.46 5.34
C GLU A 106 -5.45 -20.53 5.59
N ARG A 107 -4.88 -21.74 5.60
CA ARG A 107 -3.44 -21.93 5.78
C ARG A 107 -2.62 -21.31 4.65
N LEU A 108 -3.02 -21.46 3.39
CA LEU A 108 -2.32 -20.87 2.25
C LEU A 108 -2.33 -19.34 2.33
N VAL A 109 -3.50 -18.75 2.54
CA VAL A 109 -3.66 -17.29 2.63
C VAL A 109 -2.85 -16.74 3.79
N ALA A 110 -2.96 -17.32 4.99
CA ALA A 110 -2.21 -16.88 6.17
C ALA A 110 -0.69 -17.03 6.00
N GLN A 111 -0.22 -18.08 5.30
CA GLN A 111 1.20 -18.24 5.01
C GLN A 111 1.70 -17.17 4.03
N TYR A 112 0.92 -16.88 2.99
CA TYR A 112 1.25 -15.85 2.02
C TYR A 112 1.29 -14.45 2.67
N GLU A 113 0.22 -14.06 3.36
CA GLU A 113 0.12 -12.75 4.04
C GLU A 113 1.29 -12.54 5.00
N ARG A 114 1.65 -13.56 5.79
CA ARG A 114 2.80 -13.49 6.70
C ARG A 114 4.12 -13.24 5.96
N VAL A 115 4.34 -13.90 4.82
CA VAL A 115 5.59 -13.74 4.06
C VAL A 115 5.60 -12.40 3.32
N GLU A 116 4.47 -12.00 2.75
CA GLU A 116 4.28 -10.69 2.12
C GLU A 116 4.63 -9.57 3.11
N GLU A 117 4.04 -9.59 4.31
CA GLU A 117 4.28 -8.62 5.38
C GLU A 117 5.75 -8.49 5.75
N GLN A 118 6.45 -9.63 5.90
CA GLN A 118 7.87 -9.65 6.21
C GLN A 118 8.71 -9.05 5.07
N LEU A 119 8.38 -9.36 3.82
CA LEU A 119 9.10 -8.85 2.66
C LEU A 119 8.86 -7.34 2.49
N VAL A 120 7.61 -6.89 2.61
CA VAL A 120 7.23 -5.48 2.56
C VAL A 120 7.99 -4.69 3.62
N THR A 121 8.02 -5.16 4.87
CA THR A 121 8.77 -4.53 5.96
C THR A 121 10.27 -4.42 5.65
N ILE A 122 10.89 -5.51 5.15
CA ILE A 122 12.32 -5.53 4.82
C ILE A 122 12.62 -4.54 3.69
N LEU A 123 11.78 -4.50 2.66
CA LEU A 123 11.93 -3.60 1.53
C LEU A 123 11.74 -2.14 1.93
N ALA A 124 10.73 -1.84 2.77
CA ALA A 124 10.50 -0.50 3.29
C ALA A 124 11.72 0.03 4.06
N ARG A 125 12.24 -0.77 5.00
CA ARG A 125 13.49 -0.46 5.72
C ARG A 125 14.67 -0.28 4.78
N GLY A 126 14.81 -1.17 3.80
CA GLY A 126 15.86 -1.09 2.80
C GLY A 126 15.81 0.22 2.01
N LEU A 127 14.62 0.64 1.59
CA LEU A 127 14.43 1.92 0.88
C LEU A 127 14.76 3.11 1.77
N VAL A 128 14.26 3.14 3.01
CA VAL A 128 14.60 4.21 3.98
C VAL A 128 16.11 4.35 4.19
N GLN A 129 16.83 3.25 4.20
CA GLN A 129 18.29 3.24 4.43
C GLN A 129 19.11 3.59 3.18
N ASN A 130 18.60 3.34 1.98
CA ASN A 130 19.39 3.42 0.74
C ASN A 130 18.95 4.55 -0.21
N VAL A 131 17.82 5.21 0.08
CA VAL A 131 17.31 6.35 -0.68
C VAL A 131 17.52 7.63 0.10
N ASP A 132 17.93 8.70 -0.59
CA ASP A 132 17.97 10.04 0.00
C ASP A 132 16.55 10.63 0.12
N ILE A 133 15.83 10.25 1.17
CA ILE A 133 14.48 10.76 1.45
C ILE A 133 14.51 12.27 1.69
N ALA A 134 15.59 12.80 2.27
CA ALA A 134 15.71 14.24 2.46
C ALA A 134 15.79 15.00 1.13
N ALA A 135 16.35 14.39 0.09
CA ALA A 135 16.25 14.92 -1.27
C ALA A 135 14.82 14.82 -1.81
N TRP A 136 14.11 13.70 -1.62
CA TRP A 136 12.72 13.56 -2.05
C TRP A 136 11.80 14.64 -1.50
N LEU A 137 11.96 15.01 -0.22
CA LEU A 137 11.15 16.03 0.43
C LEU A 137 11.48 17.48 -0.01
N LYS A 138 12.66 17.71 -0.60
CA LYS A 138 13.08 19.04 -1.07
C LYS A 138 12.83 19.24 -2.56
N ASP A 139 12.66 18.15 -3.29
CA ASP A 139 12.50 18.17 -4.73
C ASP A 139 11.05 18.48 -5.08
N ASP A 140 10.75 19.78 -5.15
CA ASP A 140 9.45 20.34 -5.57
C ASP A 140 9.12 20.06 -7.06
N THR A 141 9.97 19.31 -7.79
CA THR A 141 9.63 18.87 -9.15
C THR A 141 8.67 17.68 -9.07
N ALA A 142 7.39 18.01 -8.98
CA ALA A 142 6.28 17.26 -9.56
C ALA A 142 6.07 17.71 -11.02
#